data_AF-T0ZPZ3-F1
#
_entry.id   AF-T0ZPZ3-F1
#
_cell.length_a   1.000
_cell.length_b   1.000
_cell.length_c   1.000
_cell.angle_alpha   90.00
_cell.angle_beta   90.00
_cell.angle_gamma   90.00
#
_symmetry.space_group_name_H-M   'P 1'
#
loop_
_entity.id
_entity.type
_entity.pdbx_description
1 polymer ?
#
loop_
_entity_poly.entity_id
_entity_poly.type
_entity_poly.pdbx_seq_one_letter_code
_entity_poly.pdbx_strand_id
1 'polypeptide(L)'
;VAALVDQLREGGDAHVEDWQIPRLELEIGWALSQGLNGAQYAKVARRSRRDAPLAPALFADVLDRYVGLLRSRGVLDFDLLLAEAITVLREDPAVLASFRHRTRALFVDEAQDMNPLQFSLLRTMAGDDPDLFSVGDPNQSIYGFNGATPRLLEELVRT
;
A
#
# COMPACT_ATOMS: atom_id res chain seq x y z
N VAL A 1 -9.63 11.98 -4.31
CA VAL A 1 -9.90 12.44 -2.92
C VAL A 1 -10.91 13.59 -2.85
N ALA A 2 -10.94 14.54 -3.79
CA ALA A 2 -11.95 15.62 -3.82
C ALA A 2 -13.40 15.16 -3.58
N ALA A 3 -13.88 14.15 -4.33
CA ALA A 3 -15.24 13.63 -4.16
C ALA A 3 -15.51 13.03 -2.76
N LEU A 4 -14.49 12.52 -2.07
CA LEU A 4 -14.62 12.06 -0.68
C LEU A 4 -14.73 13.25 0.28
N VAL A 5 -13.94 14.30 0.06
CA VAL A 5 -13.99 15.53 0.86
C VAL A 5 -15.36 16.19 0.76
N ASP A 6 -15.95 16.24 -0.44
CA ASP A 6 -17.31 16.74 -0.63
C ASP A 6 -18.33 15.92 0.18
N GLN A 7 -18.25 14.58 0.13
CA GLN A 7 -19.11 13.70 0.95
C GLN A 7 -18.94 13.91 2.45
N LEU A 8 -17.71 14.13 2.93
CA LEU A 8 -17.43 14.40 4.34
C LEU A 8 -18.00 15.75 4.78
N ARG A 9 -17.94 16.77 3.91
CA ARG A 9 -18.50 18.11 4.15
C ARG A 9 -20.03 18.08 4.18
N GLU A 10 -20.65 17.39 3.23
CA GLU A 10 -22.11 17.26 3.15
C GLU A 10 -22.68 16.47 4.35
N GLY A 11 -21.98 15.43 4.80
CA GLY A 11 -22.40 14.59 5.93
C GLY A 11 -22.16 15.21 7.32
N GLY A 12 -21.33 16.25 7.43
CA GLY A 12 -20.94 16.84 8.72
C GLY A 12 -20.01 15.95 9.57
N ASP A 13 -19.48 14.88 9.00
CA ASP A 13 -18.70 13.85 9.70
C ASP A 13 -17.24 14.28 9.97
N ALA A 14 -16.68 15.13 9.10
CA ALA A 14 -15.32 15.64 9.24
C ALA A 14 -15.17 17.02 8.58
N HIS A 15 -14.58 17.97 9.29
CA HIS A 15 -14.18 19.25 8.69
C HIS A 15 -12.78 19.11 8.10
N VAL A 16 -12.71 18.98 6.77
CA VAL A 16 -11.45 18.99 6.02
C VAL A 16 -11.38 20.30 5.25
N GLU A 17 -10.39 21.12 5.57
CA GLU A 17 -10.08 22.38 4.89
C GLU A 17 -9.39 22.12 3.54
N ASP A 18 -9.55 23.03 2.58
CA ASP A 18 -8.97 22.85 1.23
C ASP A 18 -7.44 22.69 1.26
N TRP A 19 -6.77 23.38 2.18
CA TRP A 19 -5.30 23.28 2.33
C TRP A 19 -4.85 21.91 2.87
N GLN A 20 -5.73 21.13 3.51
CA GLN A 20 -5.42 19.79 4.01
C GLN A 20 -5.52 18.73 2.91
N ILE A 21 -6.19 19.01 1.78
CA ILE A 21 -6.48 18.02 0.73
C ILE A 21 -5.20 17.35 0.17
N PRO A 22 -4.14 18.10 -0.22
CA PRO A 22 -2.93 17.47 -0.73
C PRO A 22 -2.22 16.60 0.32
N ARG A 23 -2.24 17.02 1.60
CA ARG A 23 -1.69 16.21 2.69
C ARG A 23 -2.51 14.94 2.93
N LEU A 24 -3.83 15.03 2.76
CA LEU A 24 -4.73 13.90 2.87
C LEU A 24 -4.47 12.88 1.74
N GLU A 25 -4.29 13.35 0.51
CA GLU A 25 -3.92 12.51 -0.64
C GLU A 25 -2.61 11.77 -0.40
N LEU A 26 -1.57 12.48 0.05
CA LEU A 26 -0.27 11.88 0.38
C LEU A 26 -0.37 10.85 1.50
N GLU A 27 -1.12 11.15 2.56
CA GLU A 27 -1.24 10.24 3.69
C GLU A 27 -2.09 9.00 3.33
N ILE A 28 -3.10 9.15 2.46
CA ILE A 28 -3.87 8.01 1.93
C ILE A 28 -2.96 7.11 1.11
N GLY A 29 -2.20 7.68 0.17
CA GLY A 29 -1.23 6.94 -0.64
C GLY A 29 -0.21 6.22 0.23
N TRP A 30 0.35 6.90 1.23
CA TRP A 30 1.26 6.26 2.19
C TRP A 30 0.60 5.11 2.94
N ALA A 31 -0.63 5.28 3.46
CA ALA A 31 -1.31 4.22 4.21
C ALA A 31 -1.58 2.98 3.35
N LEU A 32 -1.99 3.20 2.09
CA LEU A 32 -2.25 2.12 1.13
C LEU A 32 -0.96 1.44 0.68
N SER A 33 0.15 2.17 0.49
CA SER A 33 1.45 1.59 0.15
C SER A 33 2.02 0.68 1.25
N GLN A 34 1.57 0.86 2.49
CA GLN A 34 1.85 -0.04 3.61
C GLN A 34 0.89 -1.25 3.67
N GLY A 35 -0.17 -1.28 2.86
CA GLY A 35 -1.22 -2.30 2.89
C GLY A 35 -2.14 -2.19 4.12
N LEU A 36 -2.35 -1.00 4.66
CA LEU A 36 -3.12 -0.78 5.90
C LEU A 36 -4.60 -0.50 5.60
N ASN A 37 -5.49 -1.09 6.38
CA ASN A 37 -6.86 -0.57 6.56
C ASN A 37 -6.90 0.51 7.65
N GLY A 38 -8.04 1.18 7.84
CA GLY A 38 -8.19 2.25 8.83
C GLY A 38 -7.79 1.83 10.25
N ALA A 39 -8.25 0.67 10.71
CA ALA A 39 -7.94 0.19 12.06
C ALA A 39 -6.43 -0.09 12.28
N GLN A 40 -5.75 -0.62 11.26
CA GLN A 40 -4.30 -0.84 11.28
C GLN A 40 -3.55 0.49 11.21
N TYR A 41 -3.97 1.40 10.33
CA TYR A 41 -3.42 2.75 10.22
C TYR A 41 -3.42 3.46 11.57
N ALA A 42 -4.56 3.48 12.28
CA ALA A 42 -4.68 4.18 13.56
C ALA A 42 -3.70 3.65 14.63
N LYS A 43 -3.35 2.37 14.58
CA LYS A 43 -2.33 1.78 15.47
C LYS A 43 -0.93 2.22 15.07
N VAL A 44 -0.60 2.11 13.78
CA VAL A 44 0.70 2.48 13.23
C VAL A 44 0.99 3.96 13.45
N ALA A 45 0.05 4.84 13.06
CA ALA A 45 0.17 6.29 13.18
C ALA A 45 0.45 6.74 14.62
N ARG A 46 -0.22 6.14 15.61
CA ARG A 46 0.03 6.41 17.04
C ARG A 46 1.42 5.95 17.47
N ARG A 47 1.83 4.73 17.08
CA ARG A 47 3.12 4.16 17.48
C ARG A 47 4.30 4.96 16.92
N SER A 48 4.22 5.36 15.66
CA SER A 48 5.29 6.09 14.99
C SER A 48 5.17 7.62 15.09
N ARG A 49 4.14 8.13 15.79
CA ARG A 49 3.86 9.57 15.95
C ARG A 49 3.86 10.31 14.61
N ARG A 50 3.12 9.79 13.63
CA ARG A 50 3.04 10.40 12.28
C ARG A 50 2.47 11.81 12.35
N ASP A 51 3.04 12.72 11.58
CA ASP A 51 2.48 14.05 11.33
C ASP A 51 1.45 13.97 10.19
N ALA A 52 0.26 13.45 10.54
CA ALA A 52 -0.86 13.28 9.62
C ALA A 52 -1.77 14.53 9.61
N PRO A 53 -2.49 14.81 8.51
CA PRO A 53 -3.39 15.97 8.41
C PRO A 53 -4.61 15.90 9.35
N LEU A 54 -4.93 14.72 9.87
CA LEU A 54 -6.06 14.45 10.76
C LEU A 54 -5.63 13.56 11.93
N ALA A 55 -6.40 13.58 13.02
CA ALA A 55 -6.17 12.67 14.14
C ALA A 55 -6.28 11.19 13.69
N PRO A 56 -5.49 10.26 14.25
CA PRO A 56 -5.42 8.88 13.75
C PRO A 56 -6.75 8.13 13.65
N ALA A 57 -7.69 8.38 14.56
CA ALA A 57 -9.02 7.77 14.51
C ALA A 57 -9.87 8.33 13.36
N LEU A 58 -9.86 9.65 13.19
CA LEU A 58 -10.58 10.30 12.10
C LEU A 58 -10.00 9.92 10.74
N PHE A 59 -8.67 9.88 10.63
CA PHE A 59 -8.03 9.46 9.38
C PHE A 59 -8.36 8.00 9.04
N ALA A 60 -8.45 7.11 10.02
CA ALA A 60 -8.85 5.72 9.79
C ALA A 60 -10.23 5.63 9.14
N ASP A 61 -11.20 6.39 9.64
CA ASP A 61 -12.54 6.45 9.05
C ASP A 61 -12.51 7.03 7.63
N VAL A 62 -11.69 8.06 7.39
CA VAL A 62 -11.50 8.65 6.06
C VAL A 62 -10.89 7.64 5.08
N LEU A 63 -9.88 6.87 5.51
CA LEU A 63 -9.25 5.84 4.70
C LEU A 63 -10.23 4.73 4.31
N ASP A 64 -11.02 4.23 5.26
CA ASP A 64 -12.00 3.18 4.99
C ASP A 64 -13.13 3.69 4.06
N ARG A 65 -13.56 4.94 4.23
CA ARG A 65 -14.52 5.60 3.31
C ARG A 65 -13.94 5.83 1.91
N TYR A 66 -12.67 6.20 1.81
CA TYR A 66 -11.97 6.34 0.52
C TYR A 66 -11.99 5.03 -0.25
N VAL A 67 -11.56 3.93 0.38
CA VAL A 67 -11.56 2.60 -0.23
C VAL A 67 -12.98 2.15 -0.57
N GLY A 68 -13.95 2.39 0.33
CA GLY A 68 -15.36 2.09 0.09
C GLY A 68 -15.94 2.86 -1.12
N LEU A 69 -15.59 4.14 -1.27
CA LEU A 69 -16.02 4.96 -2.39
C LEU A 69 -15.49 4.40 -3.72
N LEU A 70 -14.19 4.08 -3.79
CA LEU A 70 -13.61 3.49 -5.01
C LEU A 70 -14.28 2.16 -5.37
N ARG A 71 -14.49 1.29 -4.38
CA ARG A 71 -15.20 0.01 -4.57
C ARG A 71 -16.63 0.21 -5.08
N SER A 72 -17.39 1.13 -4.50
CA SER A 72 -18.77 1.42 -4.94
C SER A 72 -18.84 1.92 -6.39
N ARG A 73 -17.76 2.52 -6.89
CA ARG A 73 -17.63 3.01 -8.26
C ARG A 73 -17.04 1.97 -9.22
N GLY A 74 -16.64 0.80 -8.72
CA GLY A 74 -15.99 -0.23 -9.54
C GLY A 74 -14.63 0.19 -10.08
N VAL A 75 -13.91 1.06 -9.36
CA VAL A 75 -12.58 1.54 -9.74
C VAL A 75 -11.55 1.20 -8.68
N LEU A 76 -10.28 1.14 -9.07
CA LEU A 76 -9.14 0.93 -8.19
C LEU A 76 -8.15 2.07 -8.39
N ASP A 77 -7.47 2.45 -7.31
CA ASP A 77 -6.22 3.20 -7.42
C ASP A 77 -5.03 2.23 -7.60
N PHE A 78 -3.83 2.78 -7.73
CA PHE A 78 -2.63 1.99 -8.00
C PHE A 78 -2.26 1.02 -6.87
N ASP A 79 -2.36 1.45 -5.61
CA ASP A 79 -2.05 0.58 -4.48
C ASP A 79 -3.13 -0.49 -4.30
N LEU A 80 -4.41 -0.14 -4.43
CA LEU A 80 -5.50 -1.11 -4.38
C LEU A 80 -5.42 -2.14 -5.51
N LEU A 81 -4.89 -1.79 -6.69
CA LEU A 81 -4.61 -2.78 -7.74
C LEU A 81 -3.64 -3.86 -7.25
N LEU A 82 -2.58 -3.48 -6.52
CA LEU A 82 -1.63 -4.45 -5.94
C LEU A 82 -2.30 -5.27 -4.83
N ALA A 83 -3.10 -4.63 -3.98
CA ALA A 83 -3.82 -5.31 -2.91
C ALA A 83 -4.80 -6.36 -3.46
N GLU A 84 -5.60 -6.02 -4.47
CA GLU A 84 -6.53 -6.95 -5.11
C GLU A 84 -5.78 -8.07 -5.86
N ALA A 85 -4.64 -7.78 -6.49
CA ALA A 85 -3.80 -8.82 -7.08
C ALA A 85 -3.27 -9.82 -6.04
N ILE A 86 -2.84 -9.34 -4.87
CA ILE A 86 -2.45 -10.19 -3.74
C ILE A 86 -3.62 -11.05 -3.30
N THR A 87 -4.81 -10.48 -3.13
CA THR A 87 -6.03 -11.20 -2.74
C THR A 87 -6.32 -12.33 -3.72
N VAL A 88 -6.40 -12.03 -5.02
CA VAL A 88 -6.67 -13.03 -6.07
C VAL A 88 -5.63 -14.16 -6.05
N LEU A 89 -4.34 -13.82 -5.96
CA LEU A 89 -3.28 -14.83 -5.95
C LEU A 89 -3.31 -15.71 -4.69
N ARG A 90 -3.78 -15.20 -3.55
CA ARG A 90 -3.88 -15.96 -2.30
C ARG A 90 -5.14 -16.80 -2.21
N GLU A 91 -6.26 -16.29 -2.72
CA GLU A 91 -7.56 -16.94 -2.62
C GLU A 91 -7.82 -17.95 -3.74
N ASP A 92 -7.16 -17.80 -4.90
CA ASP A 92 -7.25 -18.74 -6.01
C ASP A 92 -5.89 -19.42 -6.30
N PRO A 93 -5.63 -20.61 -5.70
CA PRO A 93 -4.40 -21.36 -5.94
C PRO A 93 -4.19 -21.75 -7.41
N ALA A 94 -5.25 -21.88 -8.21
CA ALA A 94 -5.13 -22.19 -9.63
C ALA A 94 -4.58 -20.99 -10.42
N VAL A 95 -4.99 -19.76 -10.07
CA VAL A 95 -4.42 -18.54 -10.65
C VAL A 95 -2.94 -18.41 -10.30
N LEU A 96 -2.57 -18.62 -9.04
CA LEU A 96 -1.17 -18.56 -8.60
C LEU A 96 -0.32 -19.66 -9.29
N ALA A 97 -0.82 -20.89 -9.37
CA ALA A 97 -0.12 -21.97 -10.06
C ALA A 97 0.05 -21.67 -11.56
N SER A 98 -0.97 -21.12 -12.22
CA SER A 98 -0.90 -20.69 -13.62
C SER A 98 0.11 -19.55 -13.82
N PHE A 99 0.17 -18.60 -12.88
CA PHE A 99 1.18 -17.54 -12.89
C PHE A 99 2.59 -18.14 -12.79
N ARG A 100 2.88 -18.95 -11.76
CA ARG A 100 4.21 -19.56 -11.55
C ARG A 100 4.62 -20.50 -12.68
N HIS A 101 3.67 -21.21 -13.28
CA HIS A 101 3.95 -22.06 -14.44
C HIS A 101 4.46 -21.25 -15.65
N ARG A 102 3.89 -20.05 -15.87
CA ARG A 102 4.26 -19.16 -16.99
C ARG A 102 5.48 -18.30 -16.67
N THR A 103 5.65 -17.92 -15.41
CA THR A 103 6.71 -17.05 -14.93
C THR A 103 7.68 -17.85 -14.07
N ARG A 104 8.67 -18.45 -14.72
CA ARG A 104 9.65 -19.32 -14.03
C ARG A 104 10.65 -18.56 -13.18
N ALA A 105 11.03 -17.36 -13.59
CA ALA A 105 11.98 -16.52 -12.88
C ALA A 105 11.44 -15.10 -12.73
N LEU A 106 11.68 -14.50 -11.58
CA LEU A 106 11.30 -13.13 -11.27
C LEU A 106 12.56 -12.27 -11.20
N PHE A 107 12.55 -11.14 -11.91
CA PHE A 107 13.62 -10.15 -11.87
C PHE A 107 13.05 -8.86 -11.30
N VAL A 108 13.64 -8.39 -10.20
CA VAL A 108 13.25 -7.16 -9.52
C VAL A 108 14.45 -6.22 -9.52
N ASP A 109 14.26 -5.04 -10.08
CA ASP A 109 15.22 -3.94 -10.04
C ASP A 109 14.78 -2.91 -8.99
N GLU A 110 15.70 -2.05 -8.55
CA GLU A 110 15.45 -0.97 -7.58
C GLU A 110 14.77 -1.45 -6.28
N ALA A 111 15.15 -2.63 -5.82
CA ALA A 111 14.50 -3.30 -4.69
C ALA A 111 14.61 -2.52 -3.36
N GLN A 112 15.55 -1.58 -3.25
CA GLN A 112 15.66 -0.69 -2.10
C GLN A 112 14.47 0.26 -1.95
N ASP A 113 13.73 0.53 -3.03
CA ASP A 113 12.61 1.47 -3.06
C ASP A 113 11.23 0.79 -2.98
N MET A 114 11.20 -0.52 -2.70
CA MET A 114 9.95 -1.22 -2.48
C MET A 114 9.25 -0.75 -1.20
N ASN A 115 7.93 -0.58 -1.32
CA ASN A 115 7.04 -0.46 -0.17
C ASN A 115 6.55 -1.85 0.31
N PRO A 116 5.99 -1.95 1.53
CA PRO A 116 5.51 -3.24 2.06
C PRO A 116 4.45 -3.94 1.20
N LEU A 117 3.59 -3.19 0.51
CA LEU A 117 2.57 -3.78 -0.35
C LEU A 117 3.18 -4.46 -1.58
N GLN A 118 4.12 -3.78 -2.27
CA GLN A 118 4.89 -4.33 -3.38
C GLN A 118 5.68 -5.57 -2.96
N PHE A 119 6.33 -5.50 -1.79
CA PHE A 119 7.04 -6.64 -1.23
C PHE A 119 6.09 -7.82 -0.93
N SER A 120 4.89 -7.56 -0.42
CA SER A 120 3.89 -8.60 -0.18
C SER A 120 3.43 -9.28 -1.47
N LEU A 121 3.26 -8.50 -2.54
CA LEU A 121 2.96 -9.05 -3.87
C LEU A 121 4.13 -9.90 -4.38
N LEU A 122 5.36 -9.40 -4.29
CA LEU A 122 6.57 -10.13 -4.69
C LEU A 122 6.67 -11.48 -3.96
N ARG A 123 6.53 -11.50 -2.63
CA ARG A 123 6.57 -12.72 -1.82
C ARG A 123 5.43 -13.68 -2.16
N THR A 124 4.25 -13.16 -2.46
CA THR A 124 3.10 -14.00 -2.89
C THR A 124 3.39 -14.66 -4.23
N MET A 125 3.92 -13.90 -5.20
CA MET A 125 4.28 -14.41 -6.52
C MET A 125 5.44 -15.43 -6.46
N ALA A 126 6.53 -15.10 -5.76
CA ALA A 126 7.72 -15.93 -5.64
C ALA A 126 7.48 -17.19 -4.79
N GLY A 127 6.70 -17.09 -3.71
CA GLY A 127 6.55 -18.20 -2.76
C GLY A 127 7.87 -18.54 -2.08
N ASP A 128 8.14 -19.84 -1.96
CA ASP A 128 9.39 -20.39 -1.42
C ASP A 128 10.42 -20.69 -2.53
N ASP A 129 10.16 -20.25 -3.77
CA ASP A 129 10.95 -20.60 -4.95
C ASP A 129 12.26 -19.79 -5.05
N PRO A 130 13.42 -20.43 -5.28
CA PRO A 130 14.71 -19.76 -5.39
C PRO A 130 14.94 -18.95 -6.68
N ASP A 131 14.07 -19.02 -7.70
CA ASP A 131 14.27 -18.31 -8.99
C ASP A 131 13.89 -16.81 -8.95
N LEU A 132 14.09 -16.17 -7.79
CA LEU A 132 13.96 -14.72 -7.58
C LEU A 132 15.34 -14.05 -7.66
N PHE A 133 15.51 -13.18 -8.65
CA PHE A 133 16.67 -12.32 -8.81
C PHE A 133 16.28 -10.88 -8.46
N SER A 134 16.91 -10.30 -7.44
CA SER A 134 16.65 -8.94 -6.99
C SER A 134 17.92 -8.12 -6.98
N VAL A 135 17.85 -6.88 -7.47
CA VAL A 135 18.97 -5.92 -7.50
C VAL A 135 18.55 -4.64 -6.78
N GLY A 136 19.48 -4.05 -6.02
CA GLY A 136 19.28 -2.76 -5.37
C GLY A 136 20.45 -2.34 -4.50
N ASP A 137 20.47 -1.07 -4.11
CA ASP A 137 21.48 -0.48 -3.21
C ASP A 137 20.77 0.24 -2.04
N PRO A 138 20.87 -0.27 -0.79
CA PRO A 138 20.24 0.37 0.38
C PRO A 138 20.61 1.85 0.56
N ASN A 139 21.80 2.27 0.12
CA ASN A 139 22.26 3.66 0.22
C ASN A 139 21.61 4.59 -0.82
N GLN A 140 20.89 4.03 -1.80
CA GLN A 140 20.18 4.77 -2.85
C GLN A 140 18.67 4.84 -2.62
N SER A 141 18.17 4.40 -1.47
CA SER A 141 16.73 4.50 -1.18
C SER A 141 16.32 5.95 -0.94
N ILE A 142 15.48 6.48 -1.83
CA ILE A 142 15.01 7.88 -1.78
C ILE A 142 13.48 8.00 -1.75
N TYR A 143 12.75 6.89 -1.90
CA TYR A 143 11.27 6.89 -1.93
C TYR A 143 10.60 6.70 -0.56
N GLY A 144 11.32 6.92 0.55
CA GLY A 144 10.80 6.74 1.90
C GLY A 144 9.55 7.59 2.21
N PHE A 145 9.41 8.75 1.56
CA PHE A 145 8.21 9.60 1.67
C PHE A 145 6.94 8.89 1.17
N ASN A 146 7.06 7.97 0.21
CA ASN A 146 5.96 7.16 -0.34
C ASN A 146 5.83 5.78 0.33
N GLY A 147 6.55 5.57 1.44
CA GLY A 147 6.47 4.35 2.23
C GLY A 147 7.43 3.24 1.83
N ALA A 148 8.41 3.53 0.96
CA ALA A 148 9.51 2.62 0.69
C ALA A 148 10.39 2.41 1.93
N THR A 149 11.03 1.25 2.03
CA THR A 149 12.01 0.99 3.09
C THR A 149 13.10 0.01 2.62
N PRO A 150 14.39 0.38 2.69
CA PRO A 150 15.49 -0.48 2.25
C PRO A 150 15.64 -1.75 3.08
N ARG A 151 15.01 -1.82 4.27
CA ARG A 151 14.96 -3.04 5.09
C ARG A 151 14.35 -4.24 4.36
N LEU A 152 13.44 -4.00 3.43
CA LEU A 152 12.80 -5.09 2.67
C LEU A 152 13.80 -5.76 1.72
N LEU A 153 14.74 -5.00 1.17
CA LEU A 153 15.87 -5.55 0.40
C LEU A 153 16.75 -6.42 1.30
N GLU A 154 17.05 -5.99 2.54
CA GLU A 154 17.82 -6.81 3.49
C GLU A 154 17.11 -8.12 3.87
N GLU A 155 15.77 -8.13 3.90
CA GLU A 155 14.97 -9.33 4.16
C GLU A 155 15.06 -10.34 3.02
N LEU A 156 15.14 -9.90 1.75
CA LEU A 156 15.32 -10.79 0.59
C LEU A 156 16.66 -11.54 0.62
N VAL A 157 17.72 -10.89 1.12
CA VAL A 157 19.07 -11.49 1.18
C VAL A 157 19.16 -12.61 2.23
N ARG A 158 18.21 -12.68 3.17
CA ARG A 158 18.24 -13.63 4.30
C ARG A 158 17.43 -14.90 4.08
N THR A 159 16.72 -15.02 2.95
CA THR A 159 15.98 -16.23 2.53
C THR A 159 16.78 -17.01 1.52
#